data_AF-A0A9J8C886-F1
#
_entry.id   AF-A0A9J8C886-F1
#
_cell.length_a   1.000
_cell.length_b   1.000
_cell.length_c   1.000
_cell.angle_alpha   90.00
_cell.angle_beta   90.00
_cell.angle_gamma   90.00
#
_symmetry.space_group_name_H-M   'P 1'
#
loop_
_entity.id
_entity.type
_entity.pdbx_description
1 polymer ?
#
loop_
_entity_poly.entity_id
_entity_poly.type
_entity_poly.pdbx_seq_one_letter_code
_entity_poly.pdbx_strand_id
1 'polypeptide(L)'
;MFLKCNKNGSTYELDLDNAEVAPYIMELDSPNTGIVDWQSEAGGTVLTLNSLFSLISLYSSLYVCLGLKYPIGKEVKFRFVLTCEGLYSDLLSEISGCSSEPRIVPFRGDYLVLKLEKNYLVRNIYSDSICMLFVPNPRFPFLGFHFTPRMDGSVWLGPNGRDILFDFDTQDFLNGVSYRCLQRLVMKNIVYGMGEIYRGVFTSAQVKHLQKFIPELNPTDVLRGPSGLCAQTLDSEGNLVDDFVLDGEKGELGSRILHVRNALSPTAGSSLAITEMIADELEKRFQL
;
A
#
# COMPACT_ATOMS: atom_id res chain seq x y z
N MET A 1 8.83 -20.76 10.88
CA MET A 1 7.33 -20.77 10.79
C MET A 1 6.89 -21.96 9.92
N PHE A 2 5.97 -22.82 10.38
CA PHE A 2 5.55 -24.01 9.62
C PHE A 2 4.33 -23.74 8.74
N LEU A 3 4.46 -23.89 7.41
CA LEU A 3 3.33 -23.83 6.47
C LEU A 3 2.92 -25.23 6.03
N LYS A 4 1.60 -25.48 5.92
CA LYS A 4 1.07 -26.70 5.34
C LYS A 4 0.99 -26.56 3.82
N CYS A 5 1.71 -27.42 3.11
CA CYS A 5 1.72 -27.50 1.65
C CYS A 5 1.00 -28.78 1.21
N ASN A 6 0.14 -28.70 0.20
CA ASN A 6 -0.60 -29.85 -0.31
C ASN A 6 -0.05 -30.26 -1.68
N LYS A 7 0.44 -31.50 -1.81
CA LYS A 7 0.92 -32.06 -3.07
C LYS A 7 0.27 -33.41 -3.31
N ASN A 8 -0.49 -33.52 -4.40
CA ASN A 8 -1.19 -34.75 -4.81
C ASN A 8 -2.01 -35.41 -3.68
N GLY A 9 -2.69 -34.60 -2.86
CA GLY A 9 -3.51 -35.08 -1.74
C GLY A 9 -2.73 -35.46 -0.47
N SER A 10 -1.43 -35.17 -0.40
CA SER A 10 -0.60 -35.35 0.79
C SER A 10 -0.17 -33.99 1.36
N THR A 11 -0.36 -33.79 2.67
CA THR A 11 0.02 -32.56 3.38
C THR A 11 1.43 -32.65 3.94
N TYR A 12 2.25 -31.62 3.70
CA TYR A 12 3.63 -31.48 4.16
C TYR A 12 3.76 -30.23 5.04
N GLU A 13 4.56 -30.30 6.10
CA GLU A 13 4.94 -29.12 6.90
C GLU A 13 6.29 -28.59 6.43
N LEU A 14 6.34 -27.32 6.01
CA LEU A 14 7.55 -26.63 5.56
C LEU A 14 8.00 -25.63 6.61
N ASP A 15 9.25 -25.76 7.07
CA ASP A 15 9.88 -24.77 7.94
C ASP A 15 10.48 -23.61 7.11
N LEU A 16 9.86 -22.44 7.20
CA LEU A 16 10.24 -21.24 6.45
C LEU A 16 11.64 -20.70 6.78
N ASP A 17 12.20 -21.04 7.94
CA ASP A 17 13.50 -20.50 8.36
C ASP A 17 14.69 -21.16 7.62
N ASN A 18 14.46 -22.28 6.90
CA ASN A 18 15.48 -23.01 6.14
C ASN A 18 15.05 -23.42 4.72
N ALA A 19 13.86 -23.06 4.25
CA ALA A 19 13.32 -23.53 2.98
C ALA A 19 13.52 -22.51 1.84
N GLU A 20 14.43 -22.81 0.92
CA GLU A 20 14.28 -22.33 -0.47
C GLU A 20 12.94 -22.87 -0.99
N VAL A 21 11.98 -21.97 -1.22
CA VAL A 21 10.64 -22.30 -1.72
C VAL A 21 10.81 -23.00 -3.08
N ALA A 22 10.72 -24.33 -3.08
CA ALA A 22 10.93 -25.13 -4.27
C ALA A 22 9.91 -24.76 -5.37
N PRO A 23 10.29 -24.74 -6.66
CA PRO A 23 9.45 -24.28 -7.78
C PRO A 23 8.23 -25.17 -8.09
N TYR A 24 7.84 -26.06 -7.18
CA TYR A 24 6.81 -27.09 -7.37
C TYR A 24 5.68 -27.06 -6.32
N ILE A 25 5.61 -26.01 -5.50
CA ILE A 25 4.52 -25.82 -4.54
C ILE A 25 3.30 -25.29 -5.29
N MET A 26 2.18 -26.04 -5.25
CA MET A 26 0.93 -25.67 -5.93
C MET A 26 0.02 -24.78 -5.07
N GLU A 27 0.10 -24.89 -3.73
CA GLU A 27 -0.72 -24.14 -2.78
C GLU A 27 -0.07 -24.11 -1.40
N LEU A 28 -0.22 -22.99 -0.67
CA LEU A 28 0.17 -22.84 0.73
C LEU A 28 -1.06 -22.44 1.53
N ASP A 29 -1.38 -23.22 2.56
CA ASP A 29 -2.47 -22.91 3.48
C ASP A 29 -1.96 -22.06 4.64
N SER A 30 -2.65 -20.95 4.91
CA SER A 30 -2.36 -19.99 5.99
C SER A 30 -3.63 -19.76 6.83
N PRO A 31 -3.89 -20.60 7.84
CA PRO A 31 -5.14 -20.59 8.59
C PRO A 31 -5.32 -19.33 9.47
N ASN A 32 -4.24 -18.58 9.70
CA ASN A 32 -4.25 -17.36 10.52
C ASN A 32 -4.48 -16.08 9.70
N THR A 33 -4.63 -16.18 8.38
CA THR A 33 -4.92 -15.02 7.54
C THR A 33 -6.36 -14.58 7.76
N GLY A 34 -6.55 -13.35 8.23
CA GLY A 34 -7.87 -12.79 8.55
C GLY A 34 -8.22 -11.54 7.75
N ILE A 35 -9.43 -11.03 7.98
CA ILE A 35 -9.99 -9.84 7.31
C ILE A 35 -10.60 -8.94 8.38
N VAL A 36 -10.34 -7.64 8.27
CA VAL A 36 -10.71 -6.63 9.27
C VAL A 36 -11.49 -5.50 8.59
N ASP A 37 -12.49 -4.96 9.29
CA ASP A 37 -13.20 -3.74 8.88
C ASP A 37 -12.59 -2.49 9.52
N TRP A 38 -11.62 -1.91 8.83
CA TRP A 38 -10.87 -0.74 9.26
C TRP A 38 -11.71 0.54 9.41
N GLN A 39 -12.91 0.62 8.83
CA GLN A 39 -13.79 1.78 9.06
C GLN A 39 -14.39 1.76 10.47
N SER A 40 -14.58 0.56 11.03
CA SER A 40 -15.17 0.36 12.35
C SER A 40 -14.14 0.29 13.49
N GLU A 41 -12.89 -0.07 13.17
CA GLU A 41 -11.80 -0.28 14.14
C GLU A 41 -10.90 0.95 14.40
N ALA A 42 -11.29 2.15 13.93
CA ALA A 42 -10.55 3.37 14.27
C ALA A 42 -10.74 3.70 15.77
N GLY A 43 -10.03 2.98 16.64
CA GLY A 43 -9.98 3.22 18.07
C GLY A 43 -9.26 4.54 18.35
N GLY A 44 -9.97 5.51 18.92
CA GLY A 44 -9.41 6.80 19.31
C GLY A 44 -10.22 7.99 18.79
N THR A 45 -9.91 9.17 19.29
CA THR A 45 -10.46 10.41 18.74
C THR A 45 -9.70 10.74 17.45
N VAL A 46 -10.18 10.25 16.32
CA VAL A 46 -9.72 10.72 15.01
C VAL A 46 -10.23 12.15 14.85
N LEU A 47 -9.36 13.12 15.10
CA LEU A 47 -9.61 14.49 14.68
C LEU A 47 -9.40 14.53 13.17
N THR A 48 -10.47 14.31 12.40
CA THR A 48 -10.47 14.52 10.95
C THR A 48 -10.42 16.02 10.69
N LEU A 49 -9.26 16.62 10.92
CA LEU A 49 -8.97 17.93 10.38
C LEU A 49 -8.77 17.71 8.88
N ASN A 50 -9.81 18.00 8.08
CA ASN A 50 -9.69 18.18 6.62
C ASN A 50 -8.88 19.46 6.33
N SER A 51 -7.70 19.56 6.94
CA SER A 51 -6.83 20.71 6.93
C SER A 51 -5.62 20.35 6.09
N LEU A 52 -5.58 20.88 4.87
CA LEU A 52 -4.34 20.89 4.11
C LEU A 52 -3.32 21.72 4.92
N PHE A 53 -2.19 21.11 5.26
CA PHE A 53 -1.06 21.87 5.82
C PHE A 53 -0.51 22.77 4.73
N SER A 54 -0.49 24.07 4.97
CA SER A 54 0.06 25.04 4.02
C SER A 54 1.49 25.43 4.36
N LEU A 55 1.91 25.23 5.61
CA LEU A 55 3.20 25.72 6.08
C LEU A 55 3.66 24.98 7.34
N ILE A 56 4.93 24.56 7.33
CA ILE A 56 5.64 24.07 8.51
C ILE A 56 6.79 25.04 8.73
N SER A 57 6.84 25.70 9.88
CA SER A 57 7.91 26.64 10.20
C SER A 57 8.34 26.56 11.65
N LEU A 58 9.58 26.97 11.93
CA LEU A 58 10.02 27.23 13.29
C LEU A 58 9.39 28.52 13.78
N TYR A 59 8.64 28.44 14.88
CA TYR A 59 8.18 29.64 15.59
C TYR A 59 9.27 30.17 16.54
N SER A 60 10.02 29.26 17.16
CA SER A 60 11.19 29.52 17.99
C SER A 60 12.05 28.26 18.04
N SER A 61 13.24 28.33 18.62
CA SER A 61 14.09 27.13 18.82
C SER A 61 13.40 26.02 19.61
N LEU A 62 12.27 26.29 20.29
CA LEU A 62 11.51 25.34 21.12
C LEU A 62 10.20 24.83 20.50
N TYR A 63 9.66 25.50 19.48
CA TYR A 63 8.32 25.20 18.96
C TYR A 63 8.26 25.20 17.44
N VAL A 64 7.63 24.17 16.89
CA VAL A 64 7.21 24.07 15.49
C VAL A 64 5.81 24.66 15.38
N CYS A 65 5.61 25.54 14.41
CA CYS A 65 4.30 26.05 14.01
C CYS A 65 3.79 25.26 12.81
N LEU A 66 2.58 24.74 12.92
CA LEU A 66 1.84 24.19 11.79
C LEU A 66 0.76 25.19 11.39
N GLY A 67 0.88 25.74 10.19
CA GLY A 67 -0.12 26.59 9.58
C GLY A 67 -1.20 25.74 8.91
N LEU A 68 -2.42 25.79 9.45
CA LEU A 68 -3.57 25.08 8.89
C LEU A 68 -4.25 25.95 7.82
N LYS A 69 -4.40 25.41 6.60
CA LYS A 69 -5.17 26.09 5.54
C LYS A 69 -6.66 26.11 5.83
N TYR A 70 -7.16 25.15 6.64
CA TYR A 70 -8.57 25.06 7.02
C TYR A 70 -8.74 24.55 8.46
N PRO A 71 -9.62 25.15 9.29
CA PRO A 71 -10.26 26.45 9.09
C PRO A 71 -9.20 27.57 9.04
N ILE A 72 -9.39 28.48 8.09
CA ILE A 72 -8.40 29.45 7.58
C ILE A 72 -7.58 30.13 8.68
N GLY A 73 -6.25 30.01 8.57
CA GLY A 73 -5.30 30.89 9.27
C GLY A 73 -5.02 30.56 10.73
N LYS A 74 -5.41 29.37 11.20
CA LYS A 74 -5.07 28.94 12.55
C LYS A 74 -3.68 28.33 12.58
N GLU A 75 -2.77 29.02 13.27
CA GLU A 75 -1.47 28.48 13.64
C GLU A 75 -1.59 27.70 14.94
N VAL A 76 -1.09 26.46 14.93
CA VAL A 76 -1.01 25.63 16.14
C VAL A 76 0.45 25.31 16.41
N LYS A 77 0.85 25.47 17.67
CA LYS A 77 2.24 25.31 18.13
C LYS A 77 2.40 23.96 18.80
N PHE A 78 3.43 23.24 18.38
CA PHE A 78 3.80 21.95 18.92
C PHE A 78 5.28 21.94 19.32
N ARG A 79 5.62 21.14 20.33
CA ARG A 79 7.03 20.92 20.70
C ARG A 79 7.70 19.92 19.75
N PHE A 80 6.94 18.92 19.32
CA PHE A 80 7.35 17.85 18.42
C PHE A 80 6.19 17.50 17.48
N VAL A 81 6.50 17.05 16.27
CA VAL A 81 5.51 16.69 15.24
C VAL A 81 5.88 15.34 14.63
N LEU A 82 4.92 14.42 14.56
CA LEU A 82 4.98 13.21 13.76
C LEU A 82 4.06 13.39 12.54
N THR A 83 4.54 13.08 11.35
CA THR A 83 3.71 13.09 10.12
C THR A 83 3.62 11.68 9.53
N CYS A 84 2.40 11.26 9.18
CA CYS A 84 2.08 9.92 8.64
C CYS A 84 1.14 10.06 7.43
N GLU A 85 1.60 10.80 6.42
CA GLU A 85 0.72 11.39 5.39
C GLU A 85 0.65 10.56 4.10
N GLY A 86 1.23 9.36 4.13
CA GLY A 86 1.19 8.38 3.03
C GLY A 86 1.63 8.99 1.70
N LEU A 87 0.67 9.23 0.82
CA LEU A 87 0.86 9.78 -0.54
C LEU A 87 1.56 11.14 -0.57
N TYR A 88 1.39 11.97 0.46
CA TYR A 88 1.95 13.32 0.50
C TYR A 88 3.18 13.45 1.42
N SER A 89 3.72 12.33 1.87
CA SER A 89 4.80 12.33 2.85
C SER A 89 6.11 12.93 2.32
N ASP A 90 6.41 12.80 1.02
CA ASP A 90 7.57 13.45 0.40
C ASP A 90 7.38 14.96 0.22
N LEU A 91 6.19 15.41 -0.19
CA LEU A 91 5.87 16.83 -0.28
C LEU A 91 5.98 17.52 1.08
N LEU A 92 5.45 16.92 2.14
CA LEU A 92 5.55 17.48 3.49
C LEU A 92 6.98 17.45 4.04
N SER A 93 7.74 16.41 3.71
CA SER A 93 9.18 16.36 3.97
C SER A 93 9.87 17.56 3.31
N GLU A 94 9.64 17.84 2.03
CA GLU A 94 10.23 19.00 1.35
C GLU A 94 9.81 20.35 1.93
N ILE A 95 8.52 20.53 2.27
CA ILE A 95 8.02 21.77 2.90
C ILE A 95 8.71 22.03 4.24
N SER A 96 9.09 20.97 4.95
CA SER A 96 9.85 21.05 6.20
C SER A 96 11.36 21.23 6.02
N GLY A 97 11.87 21.35 4.78
CA GLY A 97 13.30 21.49 4.49
C GLY A 97 14.06 20.16 4.34
N CYS A 98 13.41 19.02 4.57
CA CYS A 98 14.03 17.70 4.41
C CYS A 98 14.32 17.34 2.94
N SER A 99 15.11 16.28 2.76
CA SER A 99 15.42 15.72 1.45
C SER A 99 14.15 15.39 0.67
N SER A 100 14.19 15.65 -0.63
CA SER A 100 13.15 15.25 -1.56
C SER A 100 13.12 13.74 -1.83
N GLU A 101 14.23 13.05 -1.59
CA GLU A 101 14.38 11.60 -1.72
C GLU A 101 14.17 10.91 -0.36
N PRO A 102 13.49 9.74 -0.32
CA PRO A 102 12.92 9.01 -1.46
C PRO A 102 11.55 9.56 -1.93
N ARG A 103 11.22 9.39 -3.21
CA ARG A 103 9.99 9.93 -3.80
C ARG A 103 8.82 8.99 -3.60
N ILE A 104 7.63 9.56 -3.39
CA ILE A 104 6.39 8.79 -3.31
C ILE A 104 5.68 8.86 -4.66
N VAL A 105 5.39 7.69 -5.22
CA VAL A 105 4.62 7.57 -6.45
C VAL A 105 3.29 6.88 -6.15
N PRO A 106 2.15 7.51 -6.48
CA PRO A 106 0.86 6.86 -6.36
C PRO A 106 0.73 5.73 -7.40
N PHE A 107 0.41 4.52 -6.94
CA PHE A 107 -0.04 3.43 -7.80
C PHE A 107 -1.50 3.14 -7.55
N ARG A 108 -2.31 3.10 -8.61
CA ARG A 108 -3.73 2.79 -8.49
C ARG A 108 -3.97 1.30 -8.64
N GLY A 109 -4.68 0.76 -7.65
CA GLY A 109 -5.18 -0.60 -7.61
C GLY A 109 -6.68 -0.63 -7.83
N ASP A 110 -7.15 -1.17 -8.96
CA ASP A 110 -8.58 -1.37 -9.20
C ASP A 110 -9.01 -2.79 -8.78
N TYR A 111 -10.16 -2.90 -8.12
CA TYR A 111 -10.78 -4.17 -7.77
C TYR A 111 -11.97 -4.46 -8.68
N LEU A 112 -12.20 -5.73 -8.98
CA LEU A 112 -13.48 -6.21 -9.48
C LEU A 112 -14.26 -6.84 -8.31
N VAL A 113 -15.58 -6.82 -8.40
CA VAL A 113 -16.46 -7.49 -7.44
C VAL A 113 -17.18 -8.61 -8.16
N LEU A 114 -17.12 -9.82 -7.61
CA LEU A 114 -17.87 -10.96 -8.12
C LEU A 114 -19.37 -10.78 -7.81
N LYS A 115 -20.23 -11.10 -8.78
CA LYS A 115 -21.68 -11.10 -8.53
C LYS A 115 -22.03 -12.12 -7.45
N LEU A 116 -22.97 -11.76 -6.57
CA LEU A 116 -23.40 -12.59 -5.43
C LEU A 116 -23.76 -14.02 -5.83
N GLU A 117 -24.47 -14.18 -6.96
CA GLU A 117 -24.88 -15.48 -7.52
C GLU A 117 -23.71 -16.37 -7.96
N LYS A 118 -22.51 -15.81 -8.08
CA LYS A 118 -21.28 -16.49 -8.51
C LYS A 118 -20.27 -16.69 -7.37
N ASN A 119 -20.56 -16.24 -6.16
CA ASN A 119 -19.69 -16.38 -5.00
C ASN A 119 -19.35 -17.85 -4.66
N TYR A 120 -20.18 -18.81 -5.07
CA TYR A 120 -19.89 -20.23 -4.93
C TYR A 120 -18.61 -20.67 -5.66
N LEU A 121 -18.20 -19.97 -6.72
CA LEU A 121 -16.99 -20.29 -7.48
C LEU A 121 -15.72 -20.20 -6.63
N VAL A 122 -15.72 -19.31 -5.63
CA VAL A 122 -14.58 -19.15 -4.73
C VAL A 122 -14.66 -20.13 -3.55
N ARG A 123 -15.88 -20.42 -3.08
CA ARG A 123 -16.14 -21.40 -2.00
C ARG A 123 -15.90 -22.85 -2.42
N ASN A 124 -16.14 -23.19 -3.69
CA ASN A 124 -15.97 -24.55 -4.20
C ASN A 124 -14.51 -24.96 -4.38
N ILE A 125 -13.58 -23.99 -4.38
CA ILE A 125 -12.16 -24.26 -4.59
C ILE A 125 -11.41 -24.23 -3.24
N TYR A 126 -11.87 -23.44 -2.26
CA TYR A 126 -11.22 -23.31 -0.95
C TYR A 126 -12.25 -23.27 0.18
N SER A 127 -12.00 -24.10 1.20
CA SER A 127 -12.80 -24.16 2.43
C SER A 127 -12.76 -22.84 3.19
N ASP A 128 -13.87 -22.55 3.86
CA ASP A 128 -14.13 -21.47 4.83
C ASP A 128 -12.98 -20.46 5.08
N SER A 129 -13.11 -19.28 4.46
CA SER A 129 -12.39 -18.05 4.84
C SER A 129 -10.91 -17.91 4.45
N ILE A 130 -10.46 -18.54 3.37
CA ILE A 130 -9.08 -18.36 2.90
C ILE A 130 -8.97 -17.18 1.92
N CYS A 131 -8.21 -16.14 2.31
CA CYS A 131 -7.70 -15.13 1.38
C CYS A 131 -6.61 -15.76 0.51
N MET A 132 -6.85 -15.87 -0.79
CA MET A 132 -5.80 -16.31 -1.70
C MET A 132 -4.84 -15.16 -2.01
N LEU A 133 -3.59 -15.33 -1.62
CA LEU A 133 -2.47 -14.49 -2.00
C LEU A 133 -1.65 -15.26 -3.04
N PHE A 134 -1.58 -14.76 -4.28
CA PHE A 134 -0.68 -15.37 -5.26
C PHE A 134 0.76 -15.01 -4.92
N VAL A 135 1.70 -15.95 -5.12
CA VAL A 135 3.14 -15.70 -4.99
C VAL A 135 3.47 -14.53 -5.93
N PRO A 136 3.74 -13.33 -5.40
CA PRO A 136 3.96 -12.20 -6.27
C PRO A 136 5.29 -12.41 -6.99
N ASN A 137 5.41 -11.82 -8.19
CA ASN A 137 6.71 -11.73 -8.82
C ASN A 137 7.64 -11.00 -7.83
N PRO A 138 8.81 -11.54 -7.45
CA PRO A 138 9.70 -10.89 -6.49
C PRO A 138 10.10 -9.47 -6.90
N ARG A 139 10.05 -9.17 -8.21
CA ARG A 139 10.31 -7.83 -8.74
C ARG A 139 9.17 -6.83 -8.50
N PHE A 140 7.96 -7.31 -8.21
CA PHE A 140 6.76 -6.51 -7.96
C PHE A 140 5.88 -7.16 -6.89
N PRO A 141 6.27 -7.06 -5.60
CA PRO A 141 5.54 -7.68 -4.49
C PRO A 141 4.10 -7.15 -4.33
N PHE A 142 3.82 -5.95 -4.88
CA PHE A 142 2.51 -5.29 -4.84
C PHE A 142 1.60 -5.63 -6.03
N LEU A 143 2.08 -6.39 -7.01
CA LEU A 143 1.30 -6.75 -8.21
C LEU A 143 0.95 -8.23 -8.17
N GLY A 144 -0.31 -8.50 -7.90
CA GLY A 144 -0.89 -9.84 -7.78
C GLY A 144 -2.40 -9.74 -7.66
N PHE A 145 -3.09 -10.81 -8.07
CA PHE A 145 -4.53 -10.90 -7.88
C PHE A 145 -4.82 -11.51 -6.51
N HIS A 146 -5.90 -11.10 -5.88
CA HIS A 146 -6.36 -11.72 -4.65
C HIS A 146 -7.84 -12.00 -4.80
N PHE A 147 -8.26 -13.13 -4.27
CA PHE A 147 -9.67 -13.44 -4.07
C PHE A 147 -9.95 -13.21 -2.60
N THR A 148 -10.57 -12.08 -2.29
CA THR A 148 -10.78 -11.63 -0.91
C THR A 148 -12.27 -11.65 -0.61
N PRO A 149 -12.78 -12.66 0.12
CA PRO A 149 -14.15 -12.60 0.64
C PRO A 149 -14.25 -11.43 1.63
N ARG A 150 -15.38 -10.74 1.70
CA ARG A 150 -15.57 -9.60 2.60
C ARG A 150 -16.59 -9.97 3.67
N MET A 151 -16.59 -9.22 4.77
CA MET A 151 -17.53 -9.41 5.88
C MET A 151 -19.00 -9.26 5.47
N ASP A 152 -19.26 -8.51 4.40
CA ASP A 152 -20.60 -8.33 3.80
C ASP A 152 -21.01 -9.48 2.86
N GLY A 153 -20.15 -10.49 2.69
CA GLY A 153 -20.36 -11.63 1.81
C GLY A 153 -20.02 -11.37 0.34
N SER A 154 -19.58 -10.16 -0.04
CA SER A 154 -19.04 -9.88 -1.38
C SER A 154 -17.66 -10.52 -1.55
N VAL A 155 -17.23 -10.79 -2.79
CA VAL A 155 -15.87 -11.28 -3.07
C VAL A 155 -15.19 -10.32 -4.02
N TRP A 156 -14.05 -9.78 -3.58
CA TRP A 156 -13.26 -8.82 -4.35
C TRP A 156 -12.11 -9.54 -5.06
N LEU A 157 -11.84 -9.12 -6.29
CA LEU A 157 -10.83 -9.67 -7.19
C LEU A 157 -9.84 -8.57 -7.55
N GLY A 158 -8.58 -8.69 -7.12
CA GLY A 158 -7.55 -7.68 -7.37
C GLY A 158 -6.62 -7.49 -6.17
N PRO A 159 -5.88 -6.37 -6.07
CA PRO A 159 -5.91 -5.22 -6.97
C PRO A 159 -5.18 -5.46 -8.30
N ASN A 160 -5.62 -4.77 -9.35
CA ASN A 160 -4.89 -4.66 -10.60
C ASN A 160 -4.06 -3.40 -10.68
N GLY A 161 -2.91 -3.45 -11.33
CA GLY A 161 -2.20 -2.25 -11.72
C GLY A 161 -2.98 -1.49 -12.80
N ARG A 162 -3.62 -0.37 -12.44
CA ARG A 162 -4.07 0.63 -13.41
C ARG A 162 -3.18 1.86 -13.28
N ASP A 163 -2.78 2.41 -14.41
CA ASP A 163 -2.05 3.66 -14.40
C ASP A 163 -2.96 4.80 -13.90
N ILE A 164 -2.39 5.67 -13.07
CA ILE A 164 -3.01 6.87 -12.49
C ILE A 164 -3.33 7.94 -13.54
N LEU A 165 -2.90 7.74 -14.80
CA LEU A 165 -3.01 8.68 -15.92
C LEU A 165 -4.39 9.32 -16.14
N PHE A 166 -5.47 8.72 -15.63
CA PHE A 166 -6.84 9.13 -15.96
C PHE A 166 -7.58 9.93 -14.87
N ASP A 167 -7.03 10.05 -13.65
CA ASP A 167 -7.79 10.59 -12.50
C ASP A 167 -7.08 11.71 -11.71
N PHE A 168 -5.89 12.17 -12.13
CA PHE A 168 -5.18 13.28 -11.47
C PHE A 168 -5.35 14.62 -12.19
N ASP A 169 -5.14 15.70 -11.44
CA ASP A 169 -4.90 17.01 -12.01
C ASP A 169 -3.69 16.93 -12.98
N THR A 170 -3.84 17.55 -14.14
CA THR A 170 -2.78 17.66 -15.16
C THR A 170 -1.44 18.14 -14.59
N GLN A 171 -1.45 18.97 -13.55
CA GLN A 171 -0.23 19.48 -12.93
C GLN A 171 0.50 18.41 -12.10
N ASP A 172 -0.21 17.65 -11.28
CA ASP A 172 0.36 16.55 -10.48
C ASP A 172 0.84 15.42 -11.39
N PHE A 173 0.11 15.17 -12.47
CA PHE A 173 0.50 14.20 -13.49
C PHE A 173 1.82 14.58 -14.17
N LEU A 174 1.95 15.83 -14.64
CA LEU A 174 3.17 16.32 -15.29
C LEU A 174 4.37 16.31 -14.33
N ASN A 175 4.15 16.68 -13.06
CA ASN A 175 5.17 16.60 -12.02
C ASN A 175 5.63 15.15 -11.80
N GLY A 176 4.68 14.22 -11.67
CA GLY A 176 4.95 12.79 -11.49
C GLY A 176 5.74 12.19 -12.64
N VAL A 177 5.33 12.45 -13.89
CA VAL A 177 6.06 11.97 -15.10
C VAL A 177 7.45 12.56 -15.21
N SER A 178 7.68 13.76 -14.67
CA SER A 178 8.99 14.41 -14.64
C SER A 178 9.96 13.76 -13.65
N TYR A 179 9.48 12.89 -12.75
CA TYR A 179 10.35 12.22 -11.79
C TYR A 179 11.24 11.19 -12.46
N ARG A 180 12.55 11.40 -12.33
CA ARG A 180 13.59 10.56 -12.92
C ARG A 180 13.55 9.12 -12.41
N CYS A 181 13.17 8.92 -11.14
CA CYS A 181 12.99 7.60 -10.53
C CYS A 181 11.83 6.84 -11.20
N LEU A 182 10.68 7.49 -11.43
CA LEU A 182 9.53 6.88 -12.10
C LEU A 182 9.87 6.52 -13.55
N GLN A 183 10.52 7.42 -14.28
CA GLN A 183 10.96 7.14 -15.66
C GLN A 183 11.89 5.92 -15.70
N ARG A 184 12.83 5.79 -14.77
CA ARG A 184 13.72 4.63 -14.66
C ARG A 184 12.94 3.35 -14.36
N LEU A 185 11.99 3.38 -13.43
CA LEU A 185 11.14 2.23 -13.10
C LEU A 185 10.33 1.77 -14.33
N VAL A 186 9.69 2.71 -15.03
CA VAL A 186 8.89 2.42 -16.24
C VAL A 186 9.77 1.85 -17.34
N MET A 187 10.93 2.46 -17.62
CA MET A 187 11.84 1.99 -18.66
C MET A 187 12.40 0.59 -18.37
N LYS A 188 12.71 0.28 -17.10
CA LYS A 188 13.14 -1.06 -16.67
C LYS A 188 12.04 -2.12 -16.89
N ASN A 189 10.77 -1.73 -16.86
CA ASN A 189 9.65 -2.65 -16.70
C ASN A 189 8.50 -2.45 -17.71
N ILE A 190 8.78 -1.79 -18.83
CA ILE A 190 7.75 -1.32 -19.78
C ILE A 190 6.86 -2.46 -20.32
N VAL A 191 7.46 -3.61 -20.63
CA VAL A 191 6.73 -4.79 -21.15
C VAL A 191 5.73 -5.29 -20.11
N TYR A 192 6.13 -5.32 -18.84
CA TYR A 192 5.27 -5.76 -17.74
C TYR A 192 4.19 -4.72 -17.44
N GLY A 193 4.55 -3.44 -17.36
CA GLY A 193 3.63 -2.33 -17.13
C GLY A 193 2.54 -2.22 -18.19
N MET A 194 2.88 -2.38 -19.48
CA MET A 194 1.89 -2.42 -20.56
C MET A 194 0.88 -3.57 -20.40
N GLY A 195 1.34 -4.73 -19.91
CA GLY A 195 0.46 -5.86 -19.62
C GLY A 195 -0.54 -5.57 -18.50
N GLU A 196 -0.09 -4.88 -17.45
CA GLU A 196 -0.96 -4.44 -16.35
C GLU A 196 -1.96 -3.37 -16.81
N ILE A 197 -1.51 -2.35 -17.54
CA ILE A 197 -2.40 -1.33 -18.11
C ILE A 197 -3.48 -1.96 -18.99
N TYR A 198 -3.10 -2.90 -19.85
CA TYR A 198 -4.04 -3.63 -20.70
C TYR A 198 -5.08 -4.38 -19.86
N ARG A 199 -4.65 -5.07 -18.79
CA ARG A 199 -5.55 -5.77 -17.85
C ARG A 199 -6.42 -4.82 -17.03
N GLY A 200 -5.90 -3.65 -16.63
CA GLY A 200 -6.65 -2.64 -15.88
C GLY A 200 -7.68 -1.89 -16.72
N VAL A 201 -7.45 -1.73 -18.03
CA VAL A 201 -8.42 -1.11 -18.95
C VAL A 201 -9.49 -2.10 -19.39
N PHE A 202 -9.09 -3.32 -19.76
CA PHE A 202 -9.99 -4.33 -20.30
C PHE A 202 -10.32 -5.40 -19.26
N THR A 203 -11.53 -5.30 -18.68
CA THR A 203 -12.06 -6.28 -17.73
C THR A 203 -12.04 -7.71 -18.29
N SER A 204 -12.27 -7.89 -19.59
CA SER A 204 -12.17 -9.21 -20.24
C SER A 204 -10.76 -9.80 -20.19
N ALA A 205 -9.73 -8.98 -20.35
CA ALA A 205 -8.33 -9.42 -20.25
C ALA A 205 -7.95 -9.78 -18.81
N GLN A 206 -8.46 -9.02 -17.84
CA GLN A 206 -8.33 -9.33 -16.42
C GLN A 206 -8.97 -10.67 -16.07
N VAL A 207 -10.21 -10.88 -16.49
CA VAL A 207 -10.94 -12.13 -16.25
C VAL A 207 -10.24 -13.31 -16.92
N LYS A 208 -9.72 -13.14 -18.14
CA LYS A 208 -8.92 -14.17 -18.81
C LYS A 208 -7.66 -14.56 -18.02
N HIS A 209 -7.07 -13.63 -17.26
CA HIS A 209 -5.97 -13.94 -16.37
C HIS A 209 -6.44 -14.72 -15.15
N LEU A 210 -7.54 -14.30 -14.53
CA LEU A 210 -8.18 -14.98 -13.39
C LEU A 210 -8.70 -16.38 -13.74
N GLN A 211 -9.07 -16.62 -14.99
CA GLN A 211 -9.49 -17.93 -15.51
C GLN A 211 -8.43 -19.03 -15.40
N LYS A 212 -7.15 -18.67 -15.23
CA LYS A 212 -6.10 -19.64 -14.91
C LYS A 212 -6.33 -20.33 -13.56
N PHE A 213 -7.02 -19.66 -12.66
CA PHE A 213 -7.33 -20.15 -11.31
C PHE A 213 -8.78 -20.62 -11.20
N ILE A 214 -9.72 -19.89 -11.82
CA ILE A 214 -11.14 -20.25 -11.86
C ILE A 214 -11.61 -20.34 -13.31
N PRO A 215 -11.47 -21.50 -13.98
CA PRO A 215 -11.79 -21.65 -15.40
C PRO A 215 -13.25 -21.33 -15.76
N GLU A 216 -14.17 -21.48 -14.81
CA GLU A 216 -15.60 -21.22 -14.97
C GLU A 216 -15.99 -19.72 -14.94
N LEU A 217 -15.05 -18.83 -14.59
CA LEU A 217 -15.30 -17.40 -14.45
C LEU A 217 -15.52 -16.73 -15.81
N ASN A 218 -16.62 -16.00 -15.98
CA ASN A 218 -16.89 -15.23 -17.20
C ASN A 218 -16.83 -13.71 -16.97
N PRO A 219 -16.54 -12.90 -18.02
CA PRO A 219 -16.54 -11.45 -17.89
C PRO A 219 -17.88 -10.84 -17.43
N THR A 220 -18.98 -11.55 -17.64
CA THR A 220 -20.33 -11.15 -17.19
C THR A 220 -20.57 -11.42 -15.70
N ASP A 221 -19.71 -12.20 -15.06
CA ASP A 221 -19.85 -12.60 -13.66
C ASP A 221 -19.24 -11.59 -12.70
N VAL A 222 -18.49 -10.61 -13.23
CA VAL A 222 -17.77 -9.60 -12.47
C VAL A 222 -18.30 -8.20 -12.77
N LEU A 223 -18.24 -7.34 -11.75
CA LEU A 223 -18.58 -5.93 -11.83
C LEU A 223 -17.31 -5.12 -11.49
N ARG A 224 -17.22 -3.88 -12.00
CA ARG A 224 -16.16 -2.98 -11.53
C ARG A 224 -16.41 -2.61 -10.08
N GLY A 225 -15.38 -2.79 -9.27
CA GLY A 225 -15.39 -2.50 -7.85
C GLY A 225 -14.73 -1.16 -7.52
N PRO A 226 -14.43 -0.93 -6.24
CA PRO A 226 -13.72 0.25 -5.80
C PRO A 226 -12.26 0.22 -6.26
N SER A 227 -11.61 1.37 -6.16
CA SER A 227 -10.19 1.56 -6.44
C SER A 227 -9.48 2.10 -5.21
N GLY A 228 -8.24 1.66 -4.99
CA GLY A 228 -7.34 2.21 -3.97
C GLY A 228 -6.11 2.86 -4.58
N LEU A 229 -5.47 3.75 -3.83
CA LEU A 229 -4.15 4.28 -4.15
C LEU A 229 -3.15 3.73 -3.13
N CYS A 230 -2.03 3.21 -3.62
CA CYS A 230 -0.89 2.81 -2.82
C CYS A 230 0.22 3.85 -2.99
N ALA A 231 0.77 4.33 -1.87
CA ALA A 231 1.95 5.16 -1.85
C ALA A 231 3.19 4.26 -1.99
N GLN A 232 3.78 4.19 -3.18
CA GLN A 232 4.99 3.40 -3.39
C GLN A 232 6.21 4.30 -3.32
N THR A 233 7.16 3.93 -2.46
CA THR A 233 8.39 4.68 -2.28
C THR A 233 9.45 4.22 -3.27
N LEU A 234 10.05 5.17 -3.99
CA LEU A 234 11.11 4.95 -4.97
C LEU A 234 12.39 5.69 -4.57
N ASP A 235 13.52 5.00 -4.67
CA ASP A 235 14.83 5.62 -4.57
C ASP A 235 15.17 6.43 -5.85
N SER A 236 16.30 7.13 -5.83
CA SER A 236 16.78 7.93 -6.97
C SER A 236 17.08 7.09 -8.22
N GLU A 237 17.34 5.80 -8.07
CA GLU A 237 17.59 4.84 -9.14
C GLU A 237 16.31 4.19 -9.72
N GLY A 238 15.15 4.50 -9.13
CA GLY A 238 13.87 3.93 -9.51
C GLY A 238 13.67 2.50 -9.03
N ASN A 239 14.37 2.10 -7.97
CA ASN A 239 14.10 0.85 -7.25
C ASN A 239 13.06 1.10 -6.16
N LEU A 240 12.30 0.05 -5.84
CA LEU A 240 11.32 0.08 -4.76
C LEU A 240 12.07 0.04 -3.43
N VAL A 241 11.72 0.95 -2.52
CA VAL A 241 12.27 0.92 -1.17
C VAL A 241 11.42 -0.04 -0.35
N ASP A 242 12.00 -1.15 0.10
CA ASP A 242 11.29 -2.25 0.79
C ASP A 242 11.18 -2.06 2.32
N ASP A 243 11.95 -1.14 2.90
CA ASP A 243 11.99 -0.88 4.35
C ASP A 243 11.29 0.43 4.76
N PHE A 244 10.97 0.56 6.06
CA PHE A 244 10.46 1.81 6.62
C PHE A 244 11.45 2.96 6.42
N VAL A 245 10.94 4.10 5.96
CA VAL A 245 11.73 5.31 5.82
C VAL A 245 11.21 6.33 6.82
N LEU A 246 12.00 6.54 7.87
CA LEU A 246 11.77 7.56 8.88
C LEU A 246 12.77 8.69 8.65
N ASP A 247 12.26 9.81 8.16
CA ASP A 247 13.07 10.98 7.87
C ASP A 247 12.89 12.06 8.92
N GLY A 248 13.97 12.77 9.21
CA GLY A 248 13.88 14.09 9.80
C GLY A 248 15.20 14.80 9.62
N GLU A 249 15.15 16.08 9.30
CA GLU A 249 16.31 16.86 8.89
C GLU A 249 17.38 16.99 9.98
N LYS A 250 18.59 17.35 9.55
CA LYS A 250 19.61 17.94 10.42
C LYS A 250 19.39 19.46 10.48
N GLY A 251 19.01 19.98 11.64
CA GLY A 251 18.73 21.40 11.84
C GLY A 251 17.73 21.61 12.97
N GLU A 252 17.42 22.85 13.32
CA GLU A 252 16.49 23.13 14.42
C GLU A 252 15.07 22.62 14.15
N LEU A 253 14.61 22.62 12.88
CA LEU A 253 13.27 22.16 12.49
C LEU A 253 13.20 20.62 12.46
N GLY A 254 14.11 19.96 11.74
CA GLY A 254 14.17 18.49 11.68
C GLY A 254 14.52 17.78 13.00
N SER A 255 15.09 18.51 13.97
CA SER A 255 15.26 18.00 15.35
C SER A 255 13.94 17.84 16.11
N ARG A 256 12.84 18.35 15.55
CA ARG A 256 11.51 18.36 16.18
C ARG A 256 10.42 17.71 15.32
N ILE A 257 10.76 17.24 14.12
CA ILE A 257 9.81 16.64 13.20
C ILE A 257 10.31 15.26 12.78
N LEU A 258 9.42 14.28 12.83
CA LEU A 258 9.62 12.94 12.29
C LEU A 258 8.61 12.70 11.17
N HIS A 259 9.11 12.35 9.98
CA HIS A 259 8.33 12.01 8.81
C HIS A 259 8.35 10.51 8.58
N VAL A 260 7.18 9.87 8.62
CA VAL A 260 7.01 8.50 8.15
C VAL A 260 6.75 8.56 6.65
N ARG A 261 7.79 8.27 5.85
CA ARG A 261 7.73 8.37 4.38
C ARG A 261 7.40 7.05 3.70
N ASN A 262 7.89 5.94 4.24
CA ASN A 262 7.54 4.62 3.74
C ASN A 262 7.01 3.75 4.87
N ALA A 263 5.84 3.18 4.67
CA ALA A 263 5.23 2.22 5.56
C ALA A 263 4.57 1.13 4.70
N LEU A 264 5.36 0.13 4.30
CA LEU A 264 4.95 -0.89 3.33
C LEU A 264 4.01 -1.94 3.91
N SER A 265 3.21 -2.52 3.00
CA SER A 265 2.35 -3.66 3.26
C SER A 265 3.15 -4.83 3.89
N PRO A 266 2.66 -5.48 4.96
CA PRO A 266 1.32 -5.39 5.54
C PRO A 266 1.20 -4.36 6.68
N THR A 267 1.18 -3.07 6.34
CA THR A 267 1.02 -1.94 7.27
C THR A 267 -0.24 -2.03 8.11
N ALA A 268 -1.36 -2.43 7.50
CA ALA A 268 -2.64 -2.48 8.20
C ALA A 268 -2.62 -3.60 9.27
N GLY A 269 -2.23 -4.81 8.88
CA GLY A 269 -2.16 -5.96 9.80
C GLY A 269 -1.09 -5.82 10.89
N SER A 270 -0.04 -5.04 10.65
CA SER A 270 1.05 -4.79 11.61
C SER A 270 1.01 -3.39 12.24
N SER A 271 -0.11 -2.67 12.11
CA SER A 271 -0.22 -1.25 12.49
C SER A 271 0.14 -0.99 13.95
N LEU A 272 -0.25 -1.87 14.87
CA LEU A 272 0.09 -1.76 16.29
C LEU A 272 1.59 -1.91 16.55
N ALA A 273 2.24 -2.90 15.93
CA ALA A 273 3.68 -3.11 16.05
C ALA A 273 4.47 -1.94 15.41
N ILE A 274 3.98 -1.42 14.29
CA ILE A 274 4.55 -0.23 13.63
C ILE A 274 4.41 1.00 14.54
N THR A 275 3.27 1.14 15.22
CA THR A 275 3.03 2.25 16.16
C THR A 275 4.00 2.18 17.34
N GLU A 276 4.24 0.98 17.89
CA GLU A 276 5.24 0.76 18.95
C GLU A 276 6.65 1.12 18.47
N MET A 277 7.06 0.65 17.28
CA MET A 277 8.34 1.02 16.68
C MET A 277 8.50 2.54 16.49
N ILE A 278 7.46 3.22 16.02
CA ILE A 278 7.47 4.68 15.84
C ILE A 278 7.53 5.39 17.20
N ALA A 279 6.80 4.90 18.20
CA ALA A 279 6.81 5.46 19.55
C ALA A 279 8.22 5.37 20.18
N ASP A 280 8.88 4.21 20.08
CA ASP A 280 10.26 4.02 20.52
C ASP A 280 11.24 4.97 19.83
N GLU A 281 11.07 5.19 18.52
CA GLU A 281 11.90 6.12 17.76
C GLU A 281 11.67 7.57 18.20
N LEU A 282 10.41 7.95 18.46
CA LEU A 282 10.07 9.27 19.00
C LEU A 282 10.69 9.51 20.38
N GLU A 283 10.62 8.54 21.28
CA GLU A 283 11.23 8.63 22.61
C GLU A 283 12.75 8.81 22.51
N LYS A 284 13.42 8.00 21.67
CA LYS A 284 14.88 8.10 21.47
C LYS A 284 15.29 9.44 20.86
N ARG A 285 14.56 9.89 19.84
CA ARG A 285 14.91 11.08 19.06
C ARG A 285 14.60 12.37 19.80
N PHE A 286 13.49 12.42 20.53
CA PHE A 286 13.02 13.62 21.22
C PHE A 286 13.27 13.63 22.73
N GLN A 287 13.78 12.53 23.30
CA GLN A 287 14.06 12.37 24.74
C GLN A 287 12.82 12.69 25.58
N LEU A 288 11.70 12.05 25.22
CA LEU A 288 10.39 12.24 25.86
C LEU A 288 10.28 11.53 27.21
#